data_AF-A0A952EY80-F1
#
_entry.id   AF-A0A952EY80-F1
#
_cell.length_a   1.000
_cell.length_b   1.000
_cell.length_c   1.000
_cell.angle_alpha   90.00
_cell.angle_beta   90.00
_cell.angle_gamma   90.00
#
_symmetry.space_group_name_H-M   'P 1'
#
loop_
_entity.id
_entity.type
_entity.pdbx_description
1 polymer ?
#
loop_
_entity_poly.entity_id
_entity_poly.type
_entity_poly.pdbx_seq_one_letter_code
_entity_poly.pdbx_strand_id
1 'polypeptide(L)'
;GATTSSPDAGPKYADDIDVTVYSYVQWPESVSPLVPPPAAVRYMPDRHRLTSRTLDLDLTGEPLVAAPAHALPIEYMEGPYRYRGTMRGEPVSGFAFYERSLALYRDWELAGIAEAHV
;
A
#
# COMPACT_ATOMS: atom_id res chain seq x y z
N GLY A 1 1.40 -8.32 10.05
CA GLY A 1 0.37 -8.52 11.09
C GLY A 1 -0.50 -7.29 11.25
N ALA A 2 -1.69 -7.45 11.83
CA ALA A 2 -2.64 -6.39 12.15
C ALA A 2 -3.20 -6.55 13.56
N THR A 3 -3.51 -5.42 14.20
CA THR A 3 -4.26 -5.38 15.46
C THR A 3 -5.60 -4.70 15.19
N THR A 4 -6.69 -5.37 15.54
CA THR A 4 -8.05 -4.83 15.42
C THR A 4 -8.61 -4.53 16.79
N SER A 5 -9.25 -3.38 16.95
CA SER A 5 -9.94 -2.97 18.19
C SER A 5 -11.37 -2.54 17.86
N SER A 6 -12.33 -2.96 18.68
CA SER A 6 -13.74 -2.61 18.55
C SER A 6 -14.33 -2.24 19.92
N PRO A 7 -15.38 -1.41 20.00
CA PRO A 7 -16.03 -1.11 21.27
C PRO A 7 -16.56 -2.35 22.00
N ASP A 8 -17.01 -3.34 21.25
CA ASP A 8 -17.75 -4.50 21.77
C ASP A 8 -16.86 -5.72 22.09
N ALA A 9 -15.57 -5.65 21.82
CA ALA A 9 -14.64 -6.76 22.04
C ALA A 9 -13.22 -6.28 22.33
N GLY A 10 -12.46 -7.08 23.08
CA GLY A 10 -11.04 -6.82 23.31
C GLY A 10 -10.22 -6.80 22.01
N PRO A 11 -9.05 -6.14 22.01
CA PRO A 11 -8.15 -6.14 20.86
C PRO A 11 -7.81 -7.56 20.41
N LYS A 12 -7.72 -7.75 19.09
CA LYS A 12 -7.25 -9.01 18.50
C LYS A 12 -6.04 -8.74 17.62
N TYR A 13 -5.09 -9.66 17.68
CA TYR A 13 -3.89 -9.64 16.86
C TYR A 13 -3.93 -10.79 15.85
N ALA A 14 -3.50 -10.51 14.63
CA ALA A 14 -3.27 -11.49 13.58
C ALA A 14 -1.89 -11.23 12.96
N ASP A 15 -1.03 -12.25 12.92
CA ASP A 15 0.28 -12.16 12.29
C ASP A 15 0.24 -12.51 10.80
N ASP A 16 -0.79 -13.21 10.35
CA ASP A 16 -0.97 -13.75 8.99
C ASP A 16 -1.56 -12.76 7.98
N ILE A 17 -1.27 -11.47 8.12
CA ILE A 17 -1.63 -10.49 7.07
C ILE A 17 -0.71 -10.70 5.88
N ASP A 18 -1.30 -11.07 4.75
CA ASP A 18 -0.64 -11.11 3.44
C ASP A 18 -1.01 -9.88 2.62
N VAL A 19 -0.03 -9.35 1.88
CA VAL A 19 -0.19 -8.17 1.03
C VAL A 19 0.20 -8.52 -0.39
N THR A 20 -0.78 -8.55 -1.29
CA THR A 20 -0.55 -8.71 -2.72
C THR A 20 -0.65 -7.34 -3.40
N VAL A 21 0.46 -6.84 -3.95
CA VAL A 21 0.48 -5.63 -4.77
C VAL A 21 0.20 -6.00 -6.22
N TYR A 22 -0.72 -5.29 -6.86
CA TYR A 22 -1.10 -5.56 -8.26
C TYR A 22 -1.17 -4.30 -9.12
N SER A 23 -0.74 -3.15 -8.60
CA SER A 23 -0.38 -2.01 -9.43
C SER A 23 0.71 -1.19 -8.79
N TYR A 24 1.44 -0.48 -9.64
CA TYR A 24 2.53 0.39 -9.25
C TYR A 24 2.30 1.79 -9.82
N VAL A 25 2.84 2.80 -9.13
CA VAL A 25 2.80 4.19 -9.57
C VAL A 25 4.21 4.75 -9.63
N GLN A 26 4.50 5.51 -10.69
CA GLN A 26 5.79 6.14 -10.86
C GLN A 26 5.98 7.26 -9.82
N TRP A 27 7.20 7.42 -9.34
CA TRP A 27 7.56 8.51 -8.45
C TRP A 27 7.35 9.87 -9.11
N PRO A 28 6.67 10.82 -8.44
CA PRO A 28 6.38 12.13 -9.00
C PRO A 28 7.63 13.02 -8.97
N GLU A 29 7.84 13.76 -10.06
CA GLU A 29 8.97 14.70 -10.19
C GLU A 29 8.87 15.91 -9.24
N SER A 30 7.70 16.16 -8.65
CA SER A 30 7.47 17.24 -7.70
C SER A 30 8.16 17.06 -6.34
N VAL A 31 8.71 15.88 -6.06
CA VAL A 31 9.40 15.57 -4.79
C VAL A 31 10.88 15.36 -5.05
N SER A 32 11.69 16.25 -4.45
CA SER A 32 13.16 16.26 -4.53
C SER A 32 13.77 15.72 -3.24
N PRO A 33 14.18 14.45 -3.18
CA PRO A 33 14.79 13.88 -1.98
C PRO A 33 16.15 14.51 -1.68
N LEU A 34 16.52 14.58 -0.40
CA LEU A 34 17.80 15.15 0.06
C LEU A 34 19.00 14.33 -0.44
N VAL A 35 18.85 13.01 -0.47
CA VAL A 35 19.84 12.08 -1.04
C VAL A 35 19.44 11.79 -2.48
N PRO A 36 20.37 11.94 -3.45
CA PRO A 36 20.09 11.60 -4.83
C PRO A 36 19.61 10.15 -4.96
N PRO A 37 18.53 9.89 -5.70
CA PRO A 37 18.05 8.54 -5.90
C PRO A 37 19.04 7.76 -6.78
N PRO A 38 19.17 6.44 -6.58
CA PRO A 38 20.05 5.60 -7.39
C PRO A 38 19.59 5.48 -8.85
N ALA A 39 18.34 5.81 -9.14
CA ALA A 39 17.76 5.81 -10.48
C ALA A 39 16.75 6.95 -10.66
N ALA A 40 16.65 7.46 -11.90
CA ALA A 40 15.68 8.49 -12.27
C ALA A 40 14.25 7.93 -12.29
N VAL A 41 14.06 6.76 -12.91
CA VAL A 41 12.78 6.05 -12.94
C VAL A 41 12.70 5.13 -11.73
N ARG A 42 11.64 5.30 -10.94
CA ARG A 42 11.37 4.49 -9.75
C ARG A 42 9.87 4.44 -9.51
N TYR A 43 9.41 3.32 -8.95
CA TYR A 43 8.00 3.01 -8.76
C TYR A 43 7.71 2.64 -7.30
N MET A 44 6.49 2.88 -6.87
CA MET A 44 6.01 2.49 -5.55
C MET A 44 4.75 1.64 -5.68
N PRO A 45 4.51 0.67 -4.77
CA PRO A 45 3.23 -0.03 -4.67
C PRO A 45 2.06 0.95 -4.63
N ASP A 46 1.00 0.68 -5.39
CA ASP A 46 -0.14 1.58 -5.50
C ASP A 46 -1.45 0.93 -5.07
N ARG A 47 -1.94 -0.09 -5.79
CA ARG A 47 -3.12 -0.85 -5.38
C ARG A 47 -2.70 -2.21 -4.85
N HIS A 48 -3.39 -2.65 -3.81
CA HIS A 48 -3.05 -3.87 -3.10
C HIS A 48 -4.26 -4.54 -2.50
N ARG A 49 -4.12 -5.85 -2.27
CA ARG A 49 -5.08 -6.69 -1.58
C ARG A 49 -4.47 -7.16 -0.26
N LEU A 50 -5.20 -7.02 0.83
CA LEU A 50 -4.85 -7.51 2.15
C LEU A 50 -5.70 -8.73 2.45
N THR A 51 -5.08 -9.84 2.84
CA THR A 51 -5.82 -11.04 3.27
C THR A 51 -5.32 -11.55 4.63
N SER A 52 -6.20 -12.21 5.38
CA SER A 52 -5.82 -12.94 6.61
C SER A 52 -6.86 -13.99 6.93
N ARG A 53 -6.42 -15.22 7.24
CA ARG A 53 -7.31 -16.30 7.67
C ARG A 53 -7.75 -16.08 9.12
N THR A 54 -6.84 -15.62 9.98
CA THR A 54 -7.15 -15.34 11.40
C THR A 54 -8.27 -14.32 11.57
N LEU A 55 -8.32 -13.31 10.70
CA LEU A 55 -9.35 -12.28 10.73
C LEU A 55 -10.54 -12.55 9.80
N ASP A 56 -10.48 -13.62 8.98
CA ASP A 56 -11.37 -13.84 7.83
C ASP A 56 -11.50 -12.55 7.00
N LEU A 57 -10.34 -12.01 6.61
CA LEU A 57 -10.18 -10.68 6.01
C LEU A 57 -9.83 -10.81 4.53
N ASP A 58 -10.49 -10.01 3.71
CA ASP A 58 -10.14 -9.78 2.31
C ASP A 58 -10.50 -8.34 1.94
N LEU A 59 -9.48 -7.48 1.79
CA LEU A 59 -9.67 -6.06 1.47
C LEU A 59 -8.85 -5.66 0.26
N THR A 60 -9.46 -4.84 -0.58
CA THR A 60 -8.78 -4.11 -1.64
C THR A 60 -8.58 -2.67 -1.21
N GLY A 61 -7.34 -2.17 -1.31
CA GLY A 61 -6.96 -0.78 -1.07
C GLY A 61 -6.68 -0.04 -2.38
N GLU A 62 -7.33 1.11 -2.56
CA GLU A 62 -7.14 1.98 -3.72
C GLU A 62 -6.84 3.42 -3.30
N PRO A 63 -5.91 4.11 -3.99
CA PRO A 63 -5.60 5.51 -3.70
C PRO A 63 -6.78 6.42 -4.08
N LEU A 64 -7.08 7.43 -3.27
CA LEU A 64 -8.06 8.47 -3.62
C LEU A 64 -7.48 9.57 -4.53
N VAL A 65 -6.16 9.70 -4.56
CA VAL A 65 -5.44 10.64 -5.42
C VAL A 65 -4.24 9.92 -6.02
N ALA A 66 -3.88 10.23 -7.27
CA ALA A 66 -2.75 9.59 -7.92
C ALA A 66 -1.43 9.99 -7.26
N ALA A 67 -0.55 9.01 -7.02
CA ALA A 67 0.80 9.19 -6.47
C ALA A 67 0.85 10.19 -5.29
N PRO A 68 0.10 9.95 -4.18
CA PRO A 68 0.09 10.87 -3.06
C PRO A 68 1.49 10.91 -2.43
N ALA A 69 2.21 11.98 -2.69
CA ALA A 69 3.55 12.18 -2.18
C ALA A 69 3.61 13.52 -1.45
N HIS A 70 4.17 13.50 -0.26
CA HIS A 70 4.48 14.73 0.46
C HIS A 70 5.71 15.38 -0.16
N ALA A 71 5.78 16.70 -0.15
CA ALA A 71 6.98 17.45 -0.57
C ALA A 71 8.14 17.36 0.44
N LEU A 72 8.12 16.35 1.32
CA LEU A 72 9.21 16.09 2.24
C LEU A 72 10.43 15.62 1.44
N PRO A 73 11.66 16.00 1.82
CA PRO A 73 12.86 15.66 1.07
C PRO A 73 13.33 14.22 1.38
N ILE A 74 12.40 13.26 1.45
CA ILE A 74 12.63 11.84 1.71
C ILE A 74 11.89 10.98 0.70
N GLU A 75 12.35 9.75 0.50
CA GLU A 75 11.67 8.78 -0.35
C GLU A 75 10.44 8.19 0.37
N TYR A 76 9.37 8.97 0.40
CA TYR A 76 8.14 8.66 1.10
C TYR A 76 6.91 9.07 0.30
N MET A 77 5.96 8.14 0.16
CA MET A 77 4.62 8.42 -0.31
C MET A 77 3.63 8.07 0.78
N GLU A 78 2.69 8.97 1.02
CA GLU A 78 1.59 8.75 1.94
C GLU A 78 0.38 9.51 1.46
N GLY A 79 -0.77 8.85 1.47
CA GLY A 79 -2.02 9.53 1.23
C GLY A 79 -3.25 8.70 1.52
N PRO A 80 -4.41 9.32 1.23
CA PRO A 80 -5.69 8.74 1.57
C PRO A 80 -6.06 7.60 0.62
N TYR A 81 -6.47 6.49 1.21
CA TYR A 81 -6.89 5.27 0.55
C TYR A 81 -8.32 4.93 0.92
N ARG A 82 -9.04 4.34 -0.03
CA ARG A 82 -10.31 3.67 0.21
C ARG A 82 -10.08 2.17 0.29
N TYR A 83 -10.60 1.56 1.35
CA TYR A 83 -10.63 0.12 1.51
C TYR A 83 -12.06 -0.40 1.35
N ARG A 84 -12.21 -1.53 0.65
CA ARG A 84 -13.47 -2.26 0.47
C ARG A 84 -13.21 -3.76 0.45
N GLY A 85 -14.13 -4.53 1.01
CA GLY A 85 -14.09 -5.99 0.96
C GLY A 85 -14.87 -6.60 2.11
N THR A 86 -14.35 -7.68 2.70
CA THR A 86 -15.02 -8.42 3.77
C THR A 86 -14.11 -8.65 4.98
N MET A 87 -14.72 -8.74 6.16
CA MET A 87 -14.09 -9.18 7.39
C MET A 87 -15.09 -10.02 8.19
N ARG A 88 -14.74 -11.27 8.53
CA ARG A 88 -15.63 -12.20 9.27
C ARG A 88 -16.98 -12.42 8.59
N GLY A 89 -16.95 -12.61 7.26
CA GLY A 89 -18.15 -12.76 6.44
C GLY A 89 -18.96 -11.48 6.19
N GLU A 90 -18.65 -10.37 6.85
CA GLU A 90 -19.39 -9.11 6.73
C GLU A 90 -18.73 -8.13 5.76
N PRO A 91 -19.51 -7.39 4.95
CA PRO A 91 -18.96 -6.35 4.10
C PRO A 91 -18.43 -5.19 4.94
N VAL A 92 -17.20 -4.76 4.65
CA VAL A 92 -16.56 -3.63 5.31
C VAL A 92 -16.03 -2.63 4.28
N SER A 93 -16.09 -1.35 4.64
CA SER A 93 -15.44 -0.30 3.86
C SER A 93 -14.99 0.83 4.79
N GLY A 94 -13.95 1.54 4.37
CA GLY A 94 -13.41 2.63 5.16
C GLY A 94 -12.34 3.42 4.42
N PHE A 95 -11.82 4.42 5.13
CA PHE A 95 -10.69 5.22 4.68
C PHE A 95 -9.52 5.00 5.62
N ALA A 96 -8.31 5.06 5.07
CA ALA A 96 -7.07 5.00 5.82
C ALA A 96 -5.98 5.80 5.11
N PHE A 97 -4.84 5.94 5.76
CA PHE A 97 -3.60 6.37 5.12
C PHE A 97 -2.77 5.14 4.77
N TYR A 98 -2.21 5.13 3.56
CA TYR A 98 -1.23 4.13 3.16
C TYR A 98 0.12 4.80 2.97
N GLU A 99 1.08 4.36 3.77
CA GLU A 99 2.43 4.88 3.86
C GLU A 99 3.40 3.88 3.23
N ARG A 100 4.30 4.38 2.37
CA ARG A 100 5.27 3.54 1.66
C ARG A 100 6.60 4.27 1.42
N SER A 101 7.67 3.50 1.56
CA SER A 101 9.06 3.87 1.28
C SER A 101 9.71 2.74 0.47
N LEU A 102 10.98 2.89 0.08
CA LEU A 102 11.73 1.91 -0.72
C LEU A 102 11.17 1.77 -2.14
N ALA A 103 11.37 2.80 -2.95
CA ALA A 103 10.99 2.77 -4.35
C ALA A 103 11.71 1.61 -5.07
N LEU A 104 10.99 0.97 -5.98
CA LEU A 104 11.50 -0.08 -6.85
C LEU A 104 12.11 0.55 -8.09
N TYR A 105 13.34 0.15 -8.42
CA TYR A 105 14.10 0.71 -9.55
C TYR A 105 15.13 -0.26 -10.14
N ARG A 106 15.36 -1.42 -9.51
CA ARG A 106 16.31 -2.42 -10.02
C ARG A 106 15.63 -3.24 -11.10
N ASP A 107 16.38 -3.64 -12.12
CA ASP A 107 15.83 -4.34 -13.30
C ASP A 107 14.94 -5.55 -12.95
N TRP A 108 15.35 -6.35 -11.96
CA TRP A 108 14.59 -7.51 -11.49
C TRP A 108 13.30 -7.15 -10.74
N GLU A 109 13.25 -5.97 -10.09
CA GLU A 109 12.01 -5.45 -9.49
C GLU A 109 11.07 -4.97 -10.59
N LEU A 110 11.61 -4.29 -11.61
CA LEU A 110 10.84 -3.77 -12.74
C LEU A 110 10.23 -4.87 -13.61
N ALA A 111 10.85 -6.06 -13.67
CA ALA A 111 10.25 -7.22 -14.32
C ALA A 111 8.92 -7.61 -13.67
N GLY A 112 8.84 -7.64 -12.33
CA GLY A 112 7.59 -7.93 -11.60
C GLY A 112 6.54 -6.83 -11.75
N ILE A 113 6.97 -5.58 -11.92
CA ILE A 113 6.06 -4.47 -12.25
C ILE A 113 5.41 -4.69 -13.61
N ALA A 114 6.18 -5.09 -14.61
CA ALA A 114 5.65 -5.36 -15.95
C ALA A 114 4.59 -6.48 -15.92
N GLU A 115 4.78 -7.53 -15.12
CA GLU A 115 3.80 -8.61 -14.93
C GLU A 115 2.51 -8.13 -14.25
N ALA A 116 2.60 -7.18 -13.31
CA ALA A 116 1.44 -6.62 -12.61
C ALA A 116 0.62 -5.61 -13.43
N HIS A 117 1.15 -5.13 -14.56
CA HIS A 117 0.46 -4.20 -15.47
C HIS A 117 -0.25 -4.89 -16.65
N VAL A 118 -0.23 -6.23 -16.73
CA VAL A 118 -0.93 -7.04 -17.75
C VAL A 118 -2.33 -7.45 -17.29
#